data_AF-A0A9P6CLB2-F1
#
_entry.id   AF-A0A9P6CLB2-F1
#
_cell.length_a   1.000
_cell.length_b   1.000
_cell.length_c   1.000
_cell.angle_alpha   90.00
_cell.angle_beta   90.00
_cell.angle_gamma   90.00
#
_symmetry.space_group_name_H-M   'P 1'
#
loop_
_entity.id
_entity.type
_entity.pdbx_description
1 polymer ?
#
loop_
_entity_poly.entity_id
_entity_poly.type
_entity_poly.pdbx_seq_one_letter_code
_entity_poly.pdbx_strand_id
1 'polypeptide(L)'
;MAAPNESPPKEYSIPSGYTTYTTPDGQKFLLPTYLLTPSVAQSHSEPNAAERPERTSTDNPSVEIGGGVLIPASPPISEREARELHGEIEAIQSQYGISFKDAAHRLFMSELASVASNHDALSAFGATNKRLRDSVVNHMANPIVAIDSTPAERLNPRPGSKLTIHATPPNP
;
A
#
# COMPACT_ATOMS: atom_id res chain seq x y z
N MET A 1 40.54 21.79 -52.37
CA MET A 1 39.55 22.02 -51.29
C MET A 1 39.20 20.64 -50.75
N ALA A 2 39.64 20.33 -49.52
CA ALA A 2 39.50 19.01 -48.90
C ALA A 2 38.23 18.98 -48.02
N ALA A 3 37.40 17.95 -48.19
CA ALA A 3 36.24 17.70 -47.34
C ALA A 3 36.69 17.22 -45.94
N PRO A 4 36.01 17.61 -44.85
CA PRO A 4 36.36 17.12 -43.53
C PRO A 4 35.94 15.65 -43.37
N ASN A 5 36.86 14.89 -42.82
CA ASN A 5 36.81 13.45 -42.60
C ASN A 5 35.89 13.17 -41.39
N GLU A 6 34.64 12.78 -41.63
CA GLU A 6 33.75 12.28 -40.58
C GLU A 6 34.18 10.86 -40.21
N SER A 7 34.82 10.72 -39.04
CA SER A 7 35.11 9.43 -38.43
C SER A 7 33.82 8.63 -38.18
N PRO A 8 33.81 7.30 -38.44
CA PRO A 8 32.61 6.49 -38.26
C PRO A 8 32.17 6.46 -36.79
N PRO A 9 30.86 6.33 -36.52
CA PRO A 9 30.33 6.30 -35.16
C PRO A 9 30.93 5.12 -34.41
N LYS A 10 31.48 5.38 -33.21
CA LYS A 10 31.98 4.34 -32.31
C LYS A 10 30.83 3.40 -31.97
N GLU A 11 30.84 2.19 -32.51
CA GLU A 11 29.97 1.11 -32.09
C GLU A 11 30.34 0.74 -30.64
N TYR A 12 29.51 1.17 -29.69
CA TYR A 12 29.65 0.75 -28.31
C TYR A 12 29.23 -0.72 -28.21
N SER A 13 30.20 -1.62 -28.10
CA SER A 13 29.95 -3.04 -27.84
C SER A 13 29.24 -3.18 -26.50
N ILE A 14 28.01 -3.72 -26.52
CA ILE A 14 27.21 -3.97 -25.33
C ILE A 14 27.96 -5.01 -24.47
N PRO A 15 28.23 -4.72 -23.18
CA PRO A 15 28.91 -5.67 -22.28
C PRO A 15 28.10 -6.96 -22.09
N SER A 16 28.81 -8.08 -21.97
CA SER A 16 28.17 -9.39 -21.70
C SER A 16 27.31 -9.33 -20.44
N GLY A 17 26.06 -9.78 -20.54
CA GLY A 17 25.08 -9.72 -19.45
C GLY A 17 24.23 -8.44 -19.39
N TYR A 18 24.34 -7.55 -20.39
CA TYR A 18 23.49 -6.37 -20.55
C TYR A 18 22.74 -6.41 -21.88
N THR A 19 21.59 -5.74 -21.93
CA THR A 19 20.83 -5.46 -23.14
C THR A 19 20.39 -4.01 -23.19
N THR A 20 20.11 -3.49 -24.39
CA THR A 20 19.57 -2.14 -24.57
C THR A 20 18.05 -2.16 -24.53
N TYR A 21 17.47 -1.46 -23.55
CA TYR A 21 16.03 -1.20 -23.45
C TYR A 21 15.73 0.21 -23.97
N THR A 22 14.70 0.36 -24.81
CA THR A 22 14.29 1.67 -25.35
C THR A 22 12.97 2.07 -24.69
N THR A 23 12.94 3.23 -24.03
CA THR A 23 11.70 3.77 -23.45
C THR A 23 10.79 4.35 -24.53
N PRO A 24 9.49 4.56 -24.24
CA PRO A 24 8.55 5.20 -25.18
C PRO A 24 8.97 6.60 -25.65
N ASP A 25 9.80 7.29 -24.86
CA ASP A 25 10.38 8.60 -25.15
C ASP A 25 11.67 8.52 -26.02
N GLY A 26 12.00 7.33 -26.52
CA GLY A 26 13.13 7.09 -27.43
C GLY A 26 14.51 7.02 -26.76
N GLN A 27 14.59 7.12 -25.43
CA GLN A 27 15.85 7.00 -24.69
C GLN A 27 16.26 5.52 -24.55
N LYS A 28 17.56 5.25 -24.75
CA LYS A 28 18.13 3.90 -24.68
C LYS A 28 18.94 3.73 -23.39
N PHE A 29 18.62 2.68 -22.64
CA PHE A 29 19.30 2.32 -21.39
C PHE A 29 19.91 0.92 -21.48
N LEU A 30 21.07 0.73 -20.84
CA LEU A 30 21.68 -0.59 -20.68
C LEU A 30 21.15 -1.23 -19.40
N LEU A 31 20.40 -2.33 -19.53
CA LEU A 31 19.88 -3.09 -18.41
C LEU A 31 20.54 -4.47 -18.31
N PRO A 32 20.94 -4.91 -17.11
CA PRO A 32 21.35 -6.28 -16.87
C PRO A 32 20.26 -7.29 -17.24
N THR A 33 20.63 -8.38 -17.89
CA THR A 33 19.67 -9.36 -18.45
C THR A 33 18.80 -10.04 -17.39
N TYR A 34 19.27 -10.16 -16.15
CA TYR A 34 18.49 -10.76 -15.05
C TYR A 34 17.36 -9.87 -14.54
N LEU A 35 17.36 -8.57 -14.85
CA LEU A 35 16.24 -7.67 -14.56
C LEU A 35 15.10 -7.82 -15.57
N LEU A 36 15.36 -8.48 -16.69
CA LEU A 36 14.33 -8.89 -17.65
C LEU A 36 13.75 -10.24 -17.22
N THR A 37 12.93 -10.22 -16.18
CA THR A 37 12.00 -11.34 -15.96
C THR A 37 10.96 -11.34 -17.10
N PRO A 38 10.50 -12.52 -17.57
CA PRO A 38 9.56 -12.61 -18.68
C PRO A 38 8.26 -11.80 -18.48
N SER A 39 7.89 -11.47 -17.23
CA SER A 39 6.74 -10.60 -16.93
C SER A 39 6.92 -9.13 -17.33
N VAL A 40 8.15 -8.60 -17.39
CA VAL A 40 8.40 -7.18 -17.75
C VAL A 40 8.60 -7.03 -19.27
N ALA A 41 9.10 -8.07 -19.94
CA ALA A 41 9.28 -8.06 -21.39
C ALA A 41 7.96 -8.31 -22.15
N GLN A 42 7.02 -9.09 -21.58
CA GLN A 42 5.73 -9.38 -22.22
C GLN A 42 4.70 -8.24 -22.11
N SER A 43 4.89 -7.28 -21.21
CA SER A 43 3.93 -6.17 -21.03
C SER A 43 4.02 -5.08 -22.11
N HIS A 44 5.00 -5.15 -23.03
CA HIS A 44 5.21 -4.11 -24.04
C HIS A 44 5.42 -4.62 -25.48
N SER A 45 5.19 -5.91 -25.73
CA SER A 45 5.21 -6.47 -27.08
C SER A 45 3.83 -6.98 -27.50
N GLU A 46 2.83 -6.09 -27.51
CA GLU A 46 1.67 -6.27 -28.39
C GLU A 46 1.91 -5.47 -29.68
N PRO A 47 2.03 -6.11 -30.85
CA PRO A 47 1.96 -5.42 -32.13
C PRO A 47 0.49 -5.22 -32.51
N ASN A 48 0.10 -3.97 -32.78
CA ASN A 48 -1.17 -3.58 -33.41
C ASN A 48 -2.45 -4.10 -32.75
N ALA A 49 -2.88 -3.45 -31.67
CA ALA A 49 -4.30 -3.37 -31.36
C ALA A 49 -4.97 -2.51 -32.43
N ALA A 50 -5.56 -3.18 -33.42
CA ALA A 50 -6.70 -2.64 -34.15
C ALA A 50 -7.70 -2.05 -33.14
N GLU A 51 -8.20 -0.86 -33.44
CA GLU A 51 -9.21 -0.10 -32.69
C GLU A 51 -10.17 -1.00 -31.91
N ARG A 52 -9.85 -1.23 -30.63
CA ARG A 52 -10.80 -1.82 -29.70
C ARG A 52 -11.64 -0.63 -29.21
N PRO A 53 -12.96 -0.61 -29.46
CA PRO A 53 -13.78 0.51 -29.06
C PRO A 53 -13.60 0.70 -27.56
N GLU A 54 -13.26 1.91 -27.15
CA GLU A 54 -13.32 2.35 -25.76
C GLU A 54 -14.70 1.99 -25.22
N ARG A 55 -14.78 0.85 -24.52
CA ARG A 55 -15.88 0.61 -23.61
C ARG A 55 -15.61 1.54 -22.45
N THR A 56 -16.20 2.72 -22.52
CA THR A 56 -16.54 3.54 -21.36
C THR A 56 -17.55 2.76 -20.51
N SER A 57 -17.11 1.64 -19.94
CA SER A 57 -17.84 0.96 -18.88
C SER A 57 -17.60 1.79 -17.64
N THR A 58 -18.55 2.70 -17.38
CA THR A 58 -18.71 3.38 -16.10
C THR A 58 -19.21 2.40 -15.02
N ASP A 59 -18.69 1.17 -15.00
CA ASP A 59 -18.92 0.20 -13.92
C ASP A 59 -17.80 0.41 -12.91
N ASN A 60 -18.02 1.37 -12.01
CA ASN A 60 -17.21 1.43 -10.81
C ASN A 60 -17.46 0.14 -10.00
N PRO A 61 -16.42 -0.59 -9.59
CA PRO A 61 -16.60 -1.77 -8.76
C PRO A 61 -17.31 -1.36 -7.47
N SER A 62 -18.51 -1.90 -7.28
CA SER A 62 -19.35 -1.62 -6.13
C SER A 62 -19.67 -2.92 -5.40
N VAL A 63 -19.67 -2.86 -4.08
CA VAL A 63 -20.05 -3.97 -3.21
C VAL A 63 -21.49 -3.74 -2.77
N GLU A 64 -22.37 -4.68 -3.07
CA GLU A 64 -23.76 -4.64 -2.60
C GLU A 64 -23.83 -5.12 -1.15
N ILE A 65 -24.29 -4.25 -0.24
CA ILE A 65 -24.55 -4.60 1.17
C ILE A 65 -26.06 -4.53 1.41
N GLY A 66 -26.66 -5.65 1.86
CA GLY A 66 -28.02 -5.66 2.40
C GLY A 66 -29.17 -5.51 1.39
N GLY A 67 -28.98 -5.87 0.12
CA GLY A 67 -30.07 -5.91 -0.87
C GLY A 67 -30.32 -4.61 -1.62
N GLY A 68 -29.28 -3.80 -1.88
CA GLY A 68 -29.38 -2.67 -2.81
C GLY A 68 -28.43 -1.49 -2.58
N VAL A 69 -27.61 -1.49 -1.53
CA VAL A 69 -26.62 -0.41 -1.32
C VAL A 69 -25.32 -0.77 -2.02
N LEU A 70 -25.08 -0.17 -3.19
CA LEU A 70 -23.82 -0.24 -3.93
C LEU A 70 -22.84 0.79 -3.38
N ILE A 71 -21.87 0.34 -2.59
CA ILE A 71 -20.79 1.20 -2.11
C ILE A 71 -19.64 1.11 -3.12
N PRO A 72 -19.32 2.20 -3.85
CA PRO A 72 -18.14 2.20 -4.72
C PRO A 72 -16.88 2.09 -3.86
N ALA A 73 -15.86 1.38 -4.37
CA ALA A 73 -14.54 1.38 -3.75
C ALA A 73 -14.06 2.84 -3.57
N SER A 74 -13.69 3.21 -2.33
CA SER A 74 -13.19 4.54 -1.99
C SER A 74 -11.85 4.37 -1.24
N PRO A 75 -10.71 4.74 -1.84
CA PRO A 75 -10.55 5.29 -3.20
C PRO A 75 -10.91 4.29 -4.32
N PRO A 76 -11.24 4.76 -5.53
CA PRO A 76 -11.45 3.88 -6.67
C PRO A 76 -10.15 3.12 -6.99
N ILE A 77 -10.29 1.87 -7.42
CA ILE A 77 -9.13 1.07 -7.80
C ILE A 77 -8.41 1.75 -8.97
N SER A 78 -7.11 1.93 -8.84
CA SER A 78 -6.30 2.48 -9.93
C SER A 78 -6.19 1.45 -11.06
N GLU A 79 -6.02 1.92 -12.30
CA GLU A 79 -5.81 1.01 -13.44
C GLU A 79 -4.59 0.11 -13.24
N ARG A 80 -3.55 0.64 -12.58
CA ARG A 80 -2.36 -0.12 -12.21
C ARG A 80 -2.71 -1.28 -11.28
N GLU A 81 -3.42 -1.03 -10.19
CA GLU A 81 -3.86 -2.07 -9.24
C GLU A 81 -4.76 -3.10 -9.94
N ALA A 82 -5.66 -2.66 -10.82
CA ALA A 82 -6.51 -3.57 -11.59
C ALA A 82 -5.71 -4.53 -12.48
N ARG A 83 -4.65 -4.04 -13.15
CA ARG A 83 -3.73 -4.89 -13.94
C ARG A 83 -2.90 -5.82 -13.06
N GLU A 84 -2.42 -5.34 -11.91
CA GLU A 84 -1.67 -6.15 -10.94
C GLU A 84 -2.53 -7.31 -10.42
N LEU A 85 -3.77 -7.03 -9.99
CA LEU A 85 -4.73 -8.08 -9.56
C LEU A 85 -5.02 -9.08 -10.67
N HIS A 86 -5.21 -8.62 -11.91
CA HIS A 86 -5.47 -9.51 -13.03
C HIS A 86 -4.30 -10.47 -13.27
N GLY A 87 -3.07 -9.95 -13.29
CA GLY A 87 -1.87 -10.76 -13.46
C GLY A 87 -1.68 -11.77 -12.32
N GLU A 88 -2.03 -11.41 -11.08
CA GLU A 88 -1.98 -12.33 -9.95
C GLU A 88 -3.02 -13.45 -10.06
N ILE A 89 -4.24 -13.13 -10.51
CA ILE A 89 -5.27 -14.14 -10.76
C ILE A 89 -4.82 -15.11 -11.86
N GLU A 90 -4.25 -14.60 -12.95
CA GLU A 90 -3.70 -15.43 -14.04
C GLU A 90 -2.54 -16.30 -13.57
N ALA A 91 -1.68 -15.79 -12.69
CA ALA A 91 -0.60 -16.56 -12.09
C ALA A 91 -1.13 -17.72 -11.24
N ILE A 92 -2.12 -17.48 -10.38
CA ILE A 92 -2.79 -18.51 -9.57
C ILE A 92 -3.50 -19.52 -10.50
N GLN A 93 -4.18 -19.03 -11.53
CA GLN A 93 -4.86 -19.87 -12.51
C GLN A 93 -3.89 -20.84 -13.19
N SER A 94 -2.76 -20.32 -13.65
CA SER A 94 -1.70 -21.08 -14.33
C SER A 94 -1.00 -22.07 -13.40
N GLN A 95 -0.76 -21.66 -12.16
CA GLN A 95 -0.08 -22.48 -11.15
C GLN A 95 -0.91 -23.68 -10.69
N TYR A 96 -2.23 -23.50 -10.51
CA TYR A 96 -3.11 -24.53 -9.95
C TYR A 96 -4.03 -25.19 -10.99
N GLY A 97 -4.07 -24.70 -12.23
CA GLY A 97 -4.94 -25.21 -13.29
C GLY A 97 -6.44 -25.04 -12.97
N ILE A 98 -6.80 -24.04 -12.17
CA ILE A 98 -8.19 -23.78 -11.74
C ILE A 98 -8.89 -22.78 -12.65
N SER A 99 -10.20 -22.59 -12.45
CA SER A 99 -10.93 -21.55 -13.18
C SER A 99 -10.50 -20.14 -12.71
N PHE A 100 -10.58 -19.15 -13.61
CA PHE A 100 -10.31 -17.75 -13.25
C PHE A 100 -11.16 -17.28 -12.07
N LYS A 101 -12.45 -17.70 -12.03
CA LYS A 101 -13.36 -17.39 -10.93
C LYS A 101 -12.88 -17.94 -9.59
N ASP A 102 -12.41 -19.18 -9.57
CA ASP A 102 -11.89 -19.81 -8.34
C ASP A 102 -10.56 -19.19 -7.91
N ALA A 103 -9.69 -18.84 -8.86
CA ALA A 103 -8.44 -18.12 -8.59
C ALA A 103 -8.72 -16.74 -7.97
N ALA A 104 -9.63 -15.97 -8.56
CA ALA A 104 -10.05 -14.68 -8.03
C ALA A 104 -10.67 -14.80 -6.63
N HIS A 105 -11.52 -15.80 -6.42
CA HIS A 105 -12.11 -16.07 -5.11
C HIS A 105 -11.06 -16.44 -4.05
N ARG A 106 -10.05 -17.23 -4.41
CA ARG A 106 -8.94 -17.58 -3.51
C ARG A 106 -8.11 -16.36 -3.12
N LEU A 107 -7.77 -15.52 -4.10
CA LEU A 107 -7.04 -14.27 -3.86
C LEU A 107 -7.83 -13.36 -2.92
N PHE A 108 -9.14 -13.23 -3.15
CA PHE A 108 -10.02 -12.47 -2.27
C PHE A 108 -10.04 -13.03 -0.84
N MET A 109 -10.12 -14.35 -0.67
CA MET A 109 -10.12 -14.96 0.65
C MET A 109 -8.78 -14.81 1.38
N SER A 110 -7.64 -14.86 0.67
CA SER A 110 -6.34 -14.60 1.28
C SER A 110 -6.20 -13.14 1.73
N GLU A 111 -6.68 -12.20 0.93
CA GLU A 111 -6.68 -10.78 1.30
C GLU A 111 -7.59 -10.49 2.50
N LEU A 112 -8.78 -11.07 2.53
CA LEU A 112 -9.67 -10.97 3.71
C LEU A 112 -9.01 -11.52 4.98
N ALA A 113 -8.33 -12.67 4.89
CA ALA A 113 -7.62 -13.23 6.03
C ALA A 113 -6.47 -12.33 6.49
N SER A 114 -5.73 -11.72 5.55
CA SER A 114 -4.69 -10.73 5.84
C SER A 114 -5.25 -9.51 6.57
N VAL A 115 -6.36 -8.94 6.09
CA VAL A 115 -7.04 -7.80 6.72
C VAL A 115 -7.50 -8.14 8.13
N ALA A 116 -8.10 -9.32 8.32
CA ALA A 116 -8.53 -9.78 9.64
C ALA A 116 -7.34 -9.90 10.62
N SER A 117 -6.23 -10.50 10.18
CA SER A 117 -5.02 -10.60 11.01
C SER A 117 -4.43 -9.23 11.37
N ASN A 118 -4.47 -8.27 10.45
CA ASN A 118 -4.00 -6.90 10.72
C ASN A 118 -4.91 -6.17 11.72
N HIS A 119 -6.22 -6.40 11.65
CA HIS A 119 -7.17 -5.86 12.62
C HIS A 119 -6.90 -6.39 14.04
N ASP A 120 -6.68 -7.70 14.18
CA ASP A 120 -6.33 -8.32 15.45
C ASP A 120 -5.01 -7.77 16.01
N ALA A 121 -4.00 -7.60 15.15
CA ALA A 121 -2.73 -6.99 15.52
C ALA A 121 -2.90 -5.53 16.01
N LEU A 122 -3.72 -4.74 15.32
CA LEU A 122 -4.02 -3.37 15.71
C LEU A 122 -4.73 -3.32 17.08
N SER A 123 -5.69 -4.22 17.31
CA SER A 123 -6.40 -4.34 18.59
C SER A 123 -5.44 -4.69 19.74
N ALA A 124 -4.57 -5.68 19.54
CA ALA A 124 -3.56 -6.07 20.50
C ALA A 124 -2.56 -4.94 20.82
N PHE A 125 -2.13 -4.19 19.80
CA PHE A 125 -1.28 -3.02 19.97
C PHE A 125 -2.00 -1.92 20.75
N GLY A 126 -3.28 -1.66 20.46
CA GLY A 126 -4.11 -0.71 21.20
C GLY A 126 -4.21 -1.06 22.68
N ALA A 127 -4.42 -2.33 23.01
CA ALA A 127 -4.44 -2.81 24.40
C ALA A 127 -3.09 -2.60 25.10
N THR A 128 -1.98 -2.85 24.40
CA THR A 128 -0.62 -2.67 24.93
C THR A 128 -0.31 -1.19 25.17
N ASN A 129 -0.66 -0.32 24.23
CA ASN A 129 -0.48 1.13 24.34
C ASN A 129 -1.31 1.71 25.50
N LYS A 130 -2.54 1.21 25.71
CA LYS A 130 -3.35 1.58 26.87
C LYS A 130 -2.64 1.22 28.19
N ARG A 131 -2.15 -0.02 28.32
CA ARG A 131 -1.41 -0.46 29.51
C ARG A 131 -0.14 0.37 29.75
N LEU A 132 0.58 0.72 28.68
CA LEU A 132 1.77 1.56 28.78
C LEU A 132 1.40 2.96 29.31
N ARG A 133 0.35 3.58 28.76
CA ARG A 133 -0.14 4.88 29.25
C ARG A 133 -0.58 4.80 30.70
N ASP A 134 -1.35 3.78 31.06
CA ASP A 134 -1.80 3.56 32.44
C ASP A 134 -0.61 3.41 33.39
N SER A 135 0.43 2.68 32.96
CA SER A 135 1.67 2.52 33.72
C SER A 135 2.43 3.84 33.89
N VAL A 136 2.60 4.62 32.83
CA VAL A 136 3.27 5.94 32.90
C VAL A 136 2.50 6.88 33.82
N VAL A 137 1.17 6.93 33.72
CA VAL A 137 0.35 7.77 34.59
C VAL A 137 0.49 7.33 36.05
N ASN A 138 0.34 6.03 36.33
CA ASN A 138 0.30 5.52 37.69
C ASN A 138 1.67 5.50 38.38
N HIS A 139 2.74 5.20 37.65
CA HIS A 139 4.07 5.01 38.23
C HIS A 139 5.04 6.17 38.02
N MET A 140 4.77 7.06 37.06
CA MET A 140 5.64 8.24 36.84
C MET A 140 4.90 9.53 37.17
N ALA A 141 3.77 9.80 36.51
CA ALA A 141 3.10 11.09 36.66
C ALA A 141 2.53 11.29 38.08
N ASN A 142 1.80 10.31 38.62
CA ASN A 142 1.15 10.44 39.93
C ASN A 142 2.16 10.64 41.08
N PRO A 143 3.27 9.86 41.18
CA PRO A 143 4.28 10.10 42.21
C PRO A 143 4.95 11.46 42.10
N ILE A 144 5.25 11.93 40.88
CA ILE A 144 5.84 13.26 40.67
C ILE A 144 4.89 14.33 41.19
N VAL A 145 3.61 14.28 40.81
CA VAL A 145 2.59 15.22 41.31
C VAL A 145 2.50 15.15 42.84
N ALA A 146 2.56 13.96 43.44
CA ALA A 146 2.48 13.79 44.89
C ALA A 146 3.69 14.39 45.65
N ILE A 147 4.88 14.37 45.04
CA ILE A 147 6.12 14.97 45.58
C ILE A 147 6.09 16.50 45.41
N ASP A 148 5.65 16.98 44.25
CA ASP A 148 5.63 18.41 43.92
C ASP A 148 4.52 19.17 44.67
N SER A 149 3.47 18.46 45.09
CA SER A 149 2.44 18.97 45.99
C SER A 149 3.03 19.26 47.38
N THR A 150 3.54 20.48 47.59
CA THR A 150 4.15 20.89 48.86
C THR A 150 3.18 20.74 50.05
N PRO A 151 3.68 20.48 51.28
CA PRO A 151 2.84 20.30 52.48
C PRO A 151 1.95 21.51 52.80
N ALA A 152 2.32 22.71 52.32
CA ALA A 152 1.58 23.95 52.55
C ALA A 152 0.20 23.98 51.86
N GLU A 153 0.03 23.31 50.71
CA GLU A 153 -1.27 23.21 50.03
C GLU A 153 -2.21 22.16 50.66
N ARG A 154 -1.67 21.18 51.41
CA ARG A 154 -2.49 20.15 52.07
C ARG A 154 -3.25 20.65 53.30
N LEU A 155 -2.79 21.75 53.90
CA LEU A 155 -3.39 22.34 55.12
C LEU A 155 -4.36 23.49 54.85
N ASN A 156 -4.50 23.95 53.60
CA ASN A 156 -5.44 25.00 53.26
C ASN A 156 -5.98 24.78 51.83
N PRO A 157 -6.98 23.91 51.64
CA PRO A 157 -7.59 23.74 50.33
C PRO A 157 -8.22 25.08 49.94
N ARG A 158 -7.66 25.75 48.91
CA ARG A 158 -8.27 26.96 48.37
C ARG A 158 -9.71 26.64 47.95
N PRO A 159 -10.73 27.31 48.53
CA PRO A 159 -12.10 27.10 48.11
C PRO A 159 -12.25 27.64 46.69
N GLY A 160 -12.24 26.75 45.69
CA GLY A 160 -12.48 27.10 44.29
C GLY A 160 -11.60 26.39 43.26
N SER A 161 -10.46 25.80 43.63
CA SER A 161 -9.62 25.06 42.67
C SER A 161 -10.09 23.60 42.52
N LYS A 162 -11.22 23.41 41.83
CA LYS A 162 -11.51 22.11 41.22
C LYS A 162 -10.54 21.94 40.04
N LEU A 163 -9.51 21.12 40.20
CA LEU A 163 -8.73 20.65 39.06
C LEU A 163 -9.62 19.66 38.30
N THR A 164 -10.32 20.15 37.28
CA THR A 164 -11.12 19.32 36.38
C THR A 164 -10.15 18.53 35.49
N ILE A 165 -9.79 17.33 35.91
CA ILE A 165 -9.12 16.37 35.03
C ILE A 165 -10.20 15.92 34.04
N HIS A 166 -10.14 16.44 32.80
CA HIS A 166 -10.97 15.95 31.72
C HIS A 166 -10.54 14.51 31.38
N ALA A 167 -11.09 13.55 32.11
CA ALA A 167 -11.12 12.16 31.68
C ALA A 167 -11.97 12.15 30.40
N THR A 168 -11.30 12.07 29.25
CA THR A 168 -11.97 11.86 27.97
C THR A 168 -12.67 10.50 28.09
N PRO A 169 -14.00 10.42 27.93
CA PRO A 169 -14.70 9.15 28.04
C PRO A 169 -14.18 8.18 26.97
N PRO A 170 -14.11 6.88 27.27
CA PRO A 170 -13.76 5.89 26.27
C PRO A 170 -14.80 5.95 25.15
N ASN A 171 -14.34 6.18 23.92
CA ASN A 171 -15.21 6.04 22.75
C ASN A 171 -15.72 4.60 22.67
N PRO A 172 -17.03 4.40 22.40
CA PRO A 172 -17.63 3.07 22.23
C PRO A 172 -17.07 2.34 21.00
#